data_AF-A0A1F3ER21-F1
#
_entry.id   AF-A0A1F3ER21-F1
#
_cell.length_a   1.000
_cell.length_b   1.000
_cell.length_c   1.000
_cell.angle_alpha   90.00
_cell.angle_beta   90.00
_cell.angle_gamma   90.00
#
_symmetry.space_group_name_H-M   'P 1'
#
loop_
_entity.id
_entity.type
_entity.pdbx_description
1 polymer ?
#
loop_
_entity_poly.entity_id
_entity_poly.type
_entity_poly.pdbx_seq_one_letter_code
_entity_poly.pdbx_strand_id
1 'polypeptide(L)' 'MEEKFENLISLTISCLLDKPLNDCPFCKIRKNPLIKRISIINQMESSEKDKLYKHHIECYLKRVQKKSVLDS' A
#
# COMPACT_ATOMS: atom_id res chain seq x y z
N MET A 1 -14.99 8.02 -7.79
CA MET A 1 -13.88 8.38 -6.87
C MET A 1 -13.63 7.29 -5.82
N GLU A 2 -14.63 6.48 -5.48
CA GLU A 2 -14.53 5.37 -4.51
C GLU A 2 -13.61 4.21 -4.98
N GLU A 3 -13.61 3.88 -6.28
CA GLU A 3 -12.80 2.76 -6.84
C GLU A 3 -11.28 2.88 -6.56
N LYS A 4 -10.73 4.10 -6.44
CA LYS A 4 -9.30 4.28 -6.13
C LYS A 4 -8.93 3.75 -4.75
N PHE A 5 -9.87 3.77 -3.80
CA PHE A 5 -9.62 3.42 -2.42
C PHE A 5 -9.90 1.95 -2.10
N GLU A 6 -10.70 1.26 -2.92
CA GLU A 6 -10.87 -0.19 -2.81
C GLU A 6 -9.53 -0.93 -2.95
N ASN A 7 -8.65 -0.42 -3.80
CA ASN A 7 -7.30 -0.95 -3.98
C ASN A 7 -6.43 -0.85 -2.71
N LEU A 8 -6.72 0.09 -1.79
CA LEU A 8 -6.01 0.18 -0.51
C LEU A 8 -6.38 -0.97 0.42
N ILE A 9 -7.62 -1.47 0.37
CA ILE A 9 -8.08 -2.59 1.20
C ILE A 9 -7.26 -3.84 0.89
N SER A 10 -7.06 -4.13 -0.39
CA SER A 10 -6.21 -5.25 -0.83
C SER A 10 -4.79 -5.14 -0.29
N LEU A 11 -4.23 -3.93 -0.23
CA LEU A 11 -2.89 -3.68 0.34
C LEU A 11 -2.83 -3.87 1.87
N THR A 12 -3.97 -3.85 2.57
CA THR A 12 -4.04 -4.22 4.01
C THR A 12 -4.06 -5.73 4.25
N ILE A 13 -4.24 -6.55 3.21
CA ILE A 13 -4.16 -8.01 3.30
C ILE A 13 -2.72 -8.45 3.07
N SER A 14 -2.14 -8.09 1.93
CA SER A 14 -0.76 -8.44 1.56
C SER A 14 -0.10 -7.34 0.73
N CYS A 15 1.23 -7.44 0.54
CA CYS A 15 1.92 -6.62 -0.43
C CYS A 15 1.85 -7.34 -1.78
N LEU A 16 1.43 -6.66 -2.85
CA LEU A 16 1.37 -7.23 -4.20
C LEU A 16 2.73 -7.63 -4.79
N LEU A 17 3.83 -7.27 -4.13
CA LEU A 17 5.20 -7.63 -4.48
C LEU A 17 5.81 -8.64 -3.49
N ASP A 18 4.97 -9.28 -2.68
CA ASP A 18 5.27 -10.31 -1.64
C ASP A 18 6.25 -9.92 -0.53
N LYS A 19 6.92 -8.78 -0.65
CA LYS A 19 7.91 -8.30 0.32
C LYS A 19 7.72 -6.81 0.56
N PRO A 20 6.96 -6.35 1.55
CA PRO A 20 6.87 -4.91 1.84
C PRO A 20 8.23 -4.33 2.24
N LEU A 21 8.44 -3.03 1.99
CA LEU A 21 9.61 -2.32 2.56
C LEU A 21 9.42 -2.16 4.07
N ASN A 22 10.53 -1.98 4.80
CA ASN A 22 10.52 -1.80 6.25
C ASN A 22 9.72 -0.56 6.68
N ASP A 23 9.70 0.48 5.85
CA ASP A 23 8.99 1.74 6.05
C ASP A 23 7.56 1.74 5.47
N CYS A 24 7.09 0.61 4.94
CA CYS A 24 5.78 0.54 4.32
C CYS A 24 4.66 0.79 5.35
N PRO A 25 3.79 1.78 5.16
CA PRO A 25 2.76 2.14 6.13
C PRO A 25 1.73 1.02 6.34
N PHE A 26 1.48 0.20 5.31
CA PHE A 26 0.60 -0.97 5.40
C PHE A 26 1.12 -2.04 6.37
N CYS A 27 2.43 -2.10 6.66
CA CYS A 27 2.97 -3.01 7.67
C CYS A 27 2.40 -2.75 9.06
N LYS A 28 2.16 -1.48 9.42
CA LYS A 28 1.54 -1.12 10.70
C LYS A 28 0.06 -1.50 10.71
N ILE A 29 -0.65 -1.25 9.60
CA ILE A 29 -2.07 -1.57 9.46
C ILE A 29 -2.30 -3.09 9.58
N ARG A 30 -1.47 -3.91 8.90
CA ARG A 30 -1.54 -5.38 8.90
C ARG A 30 -1.40 -6.04 10.27
N LYS A 31 -0.85 -5.35 11.28
CA LYS A 31 -0.78 -5.85 12.66
C LYS A 31 -2.15 -5.94 13.36
N ASN A 32 -3.17 -5.28 12.81
CA ASN A 32 -4.53 -5.31 13.36
C ASN A 32 -5.33 -6.51 12.84
N PRO A 33 -6.43 -6.92 13.50
CA PRO A 33 -7.40 -7.87 12.96
C PRO A 33 -8.06 -7.36 11.67
N LEU A 34 -8.45 -8.25 10.76
CA LEU A 34 -8.96 -7.91 9.42
C LEU A 34 -10.04 -6.82 9.42
N ILE A 35 -11.09 -6.99 10.24
CA ILE A 35 -12.20 -6.02 10.35
C ILE A 35 -11.69 -4.63 10.74
N LYS A 36 -10.72 -4.57 11.66
CA LYS A 36 -10.13 -3.31 12.11
C LYS A 36 -9.28 -2.65 11.01
N ARG A 37 -8.63 -3.44 10.13
CA ARG A 37 -7.89 -2.89 8.98
C ARG A 37 -8.82 -2.16 8.01
N ILE A 38 -9.96 -2.79 7.67
CA ILE A 38 -10.96 -2.21 6.78
C ILE A 38 -11.54 -0.93 7.40
N SER A 39 -11.87 -0.97 8.69
CA SER A 39 -12.35 0.21 9.42
C SER A 39 -11.34 1.37 9.40
N ILE A 40 -10.05 1.11 9.65
CA ILE A 40 -8.98 2.11 9.58
C ILE A 40 -8.96 2.77 8.21
N ILE A 41 -8.99 2.00 7.12
CA ILE A 41 -9.00 2.56 5.76
C ILE A 41 -10.27 3.36 5.54
N ASN A 42 -11.45 2.85 5.88
CA ASN A 42 -12.71 3.56 5.62
C ASN A 42 -12.82 4.89 6.36
N GLN A 43 -12.39 4.93 7.62
CA GLN A 43 -12.42 6.13 8.48
C GLN A 43 -11.31 7.15 8.16
N MET A 44 -10.31 6.76 7.37
CA MET A 44 -9.22 7.63 6.98
C MET A 44 -9.71 8.70 6.00
N GLU A 45 -9.24 9.94 6.19
CA GLU A 45 -9.49 11.03 5.25
C GLU A 45 -8.94 10.70 3.86
N SER A 46 -9.59 11.23 2.81
CA SER A 46 -9.14 11.03 1.43
C SER A 46 -7.69 11.46 1.21
N SER A 47 -7.25 12.54 1.88
CA SER A 47 -5.88 13.06 1.83
C SER A 47 -4.85 12.03 2.32
N GLU A 48 -5.15 11.31 3.40
CA GLU A 48 -4.30 10.27 3.97
C GLU A 48 -4.32 8.99 3.11
N LYS A 49 -5.50 8.64 2.57
CA LYS A 49 -5.63 7.55 1.59
C LYS A 49 -4.77 7.80 0.35
N ASP A 50 -4.76 9.03 -0.16
CA ASP A 50 -3.93 9.44 -1.29
C ASP A 50 -2.43 9.31 -0.98
N LYS A 51 -2.00 9.67 0.24
CA LYS A 51 -0.60 9.47 0.68
C LYS A 51 -0.22 7.99 0.70
N LEU A 52 -1.10 7.12 1.20
CA LEU A 52 -0.86 5.67 1.21
C LEU A 52 -0.75 5.11 -0.21
N TYR A 53 -1.64 5.52 -1.10
CA TYR A 53 -1.62 5.10 -2.49
C TYR A 53 -0.34 5.58 -3.20
N LYS A 54 0.01 6.86 -3.03
CA LYS A 54 1.24 7.44 -3.59
C LYS A 54 2.48 6.69 -3.11
N HIS A 55 2.59 6.39 -1.81
CA HIS A 55 3.70 5.60 -1.28
C HIS A 55 3.76 4.21 -1.92
N HIS A 56 2.61 3.57 -2.15
CA HIS A 56 2.57 2.27 -2.84
C HIS A 56 3.11 2.36 -4.28
N ILE A 57 2.67 3.36 -5.04
CA ILE A 57 3.15 3.59 -6.42
C ILE A 57 4.65 3.90 -6.44
N GLU A 58 5.15 4.75 -5.54
CA GLU A 58 6.58 5.06 -5.44
C GLU A 58 7.40 3.82 -5.10
N CYS A 59 6.92 2.98 -4.18
CA CYS A 59 7.54 1.70 -3.85
C CYS A 59 7.61 0.78 -5.07
N TYR A 60 6.52 0.69 -5.84
CA TYR A 60 6.47 -0.08 -7.08
C TYR A 60 7.47 0.43 -8.11
N LEU A 61 7.44 1.73 -8.42
CA LEU A 61 8.33 2.37 -9.40
C LEU A 61 9.80 2.18 -9.05
N LYS A 62 10.18 2.40 -7.78
CA LYS A 62 11.55 2.18 -7.29
C LYS A 62 12.03 0.75 -7.52
N ARG A 63 11.14 -0.24 -7.40
CA ARG A 63 11.50 -1.66 -7.56
C ARG A 63 11.55 -2.10 -9.01
N VAL A 64 10.62 -1.62 -9.83
CA VAL A 64 10.60 -1.92 -11.28
C VAL A 64 11.78 -1.26 -11.98
N GLN A 65 12.05 0.03 -11.71
CA GLN A 65 13.21 0.73 -12.29
C GLN A 65 14.55 0.12 -11.84
N LYS A 66 14.63 -0.37 -10.59
CA LYS A 66 15.85 -1.03 -10.11
C LYS A 66 16.07 -2.39 -10.77
N LYS A 67 15.00 -3.10 -11.17
CA LYS A 67 15.09 -4.32 -11.97
C LYS A 67 15.59 -4.04 -13.39
N SER A 68 15.04 -3.03 -14.07
CA SER A 68 15.44 -2.72 -15.45
C SER A 68 16.92 -2.33 -15.61
N VAL A 69 17.55 -1.76 -14.57
CA VAL A 69 18.97 -1.39 -14.58
C VAL A 69 19.90 -2.58 -14.27
N LEU A 70 19.42 -3.61 -13.58
CA LEU A 70 20.21 -4.83 -13.29
C LEU A 70 20.14 -5.87 -14.42
N ASP A 71 19.12 -5.76 -15.27
CA ASP A 71 18.91 -6.61 -16.45
C ASP A 71 19.43 -5.96 -17.76
N SER A 72 20.13 -4.81 -17.68
CA SER A 72 20.81 -4.11 -18.79
C SER A 72 22.33 -4.20 -18.63
#